data_AF-A0A7R6P340-F1
#
_entry.id   AF-A0A7R6P340-F1
#
_cell.length_a   1.000
_cell.length_b   1.000
_cell.length_c   1.000
_cell.angle_alpha   90.00
_cell.angle_beta   90.00
_cell.angle_gamma   90.00
#
_symmetry.space_group_name_H-M   'P 1'
#
loop_
_entity.id
_entity.type
_entity.pdbx_description
1 polymer ?
#
loop_
_entity_poly.entity_id
_entity_poly.type
_entity_poly.pdbx_seq_one_letter_code
_entity_poly.pdbx_strand_id
1 'polypeptide(L)'
;MNIINHNFDYLRQRFLLTLASFLVACAGLLATGPVASAEIESSIARGGQLYDKWYLVIGAEEPQKSHTAYPSDKAYASKPKSNWRCKECHGWDYMGKDGAYSSGKHSTGIPGITAYQNADLSMVINVLKDSTHGFTDEMMDPQDFEDLAMFVSKGQVNMDKYIDRATKRVAGDIVQGEKVFNTVCAKCHGKDGKGVEDGEALGEVANANPWEAYHKIRNGQPDEDMPALLVLDNQIILNLLAYMQTLPE
;
A
#
# COMPACT_ATOMS: atom_id res chain seq x y z
N MET A 1 -25.03 -33.76 -80.92
CA MET A 1 -23.70 -33.14 -81.12
C MET A 1 -23.79 -31.70 -80.64
N ASN A 2 -22.76 -31.28 -79.92
CA ASN A 2 -22.56 -29.98 -79.25
C ASN A 2 -23.09 -29.89 -77.81
N ILE A 3 -22.28 -30.23 -76.81
CA ILE A 3 -21.10 -29.47 -76.30
C ILE A 3 -21.64 -28.27 -75.51
N ILE A 4 -21.76 -28.41 -74.19
CA ILE A 4 -20.68 -27.99 -73.28
C ILE A 4 -20.39 -26.51 -73.53
N ASN A 5 -21.18 -25.59 -72.95
CA ASN A 5 -20.75 -24.18 -72.78
C ASN A 5 -21.56 -23.37 -71.76
N HIS A 6 -22.55 -23.95 -71.07
CA HIS A 6 -23.20 -23.29 -69.93
C HIS A 6 -22.61 -23.64 -68.55
N ASN A 7 -21.58 -24.48 -68.50
CA ASN A 7 -21.01 -25.00 -67.25
C ASN A 7 -19.80 -24.22 -66.71
N PHE A 8 -19.40 -23.10 -67.30
CA PHE A 8 -18.20 -22.37 -66.85
C PHE A 8 -18.46 -21.07 -66.06
N ASP A 9 -19.65 -20.47 -66.16
CA ASP A 9 -19.95 -19.22 -65.41
C ASP A 9 -20.58 -19.46 -64.03
N TYR A 10 -21.26 -20.59 -63.80
CA TYR A 10 -21.93 -20.86 -62.53
C TYR A 10 -20.98 -21.32 -61.41
N LEU A 11 -19.83 -21.93 -61.74
CA LEU A 11 -18.84 -22.36 -60.75
C LEU A 11 -17.90 -21.22 -60.30
N ARG A 12 -17.71 -20.18 -61.12
CA ARG A 12 -16.84 -19.03 -60.77
C ARG A 12 -17.48 -18.09 -59.76
N GLN A 13 -18.81 -17.96 -59.76
CA GLN A 13 -19.54 -17.12 -58.80
C GLN A 13 -19.74 -17.77 -57.41
N ARG A 14 -19.56 -19.09 -57.28
CA ARG A 14 -19.75 -19.80 -56.01
C ARG A 14 -18.45 -20.15 -55.26
N PHE A 15 -17.28 -19.82 -55.83
CA PHE A 15 -15.98 -20.05 -55.18
C PHE A 15 -15.33 -18.78 -54.62
N LEU A 16 -15.92 -17.60 -54.84
CA LEU A 16 -15.40 -16.30 -54.34
C LEU A 16 -16.25 -15.64 -53.26
N LEU A 17 -17.32 -16.31 -52.78
CA LEU A 17 -18.17 -15.82 -51.69
C LEU A 17 -18.23 -16.79 -50.50
N THR A 18 -17.23 -17.67 -50.40
CA THR A 18 -17.09 -18.65 -49.31
C THR A 18 -15.90 -18.34 -48.38
N LEU A 19 -15.47 -17.08 -48.28
CA LEU A 19 -14.28 -16.72 -47.50
C LEU A 19 -14.27 -15.27 -46.95
N ALA A 20 -15.44 -14.70 -46.63
CA ALA A 20 -15.53 -13.34 -46.07
C ALA A 20 -16.44 -13.19 -44.84
N SER A 21 -16.74 -14.28 -44.12
CA SER A 21 -17.70 -14.20 -43.00
C SER A 21 -17.36 -15.03 -41.76
N PHE A 22 -16.12 -15.52 -41.61
CA PHE A 22 -15.75 -16.33 -40.44
C PHE A 22 -14.28 -16.18 -40.03
N LEU A 23 -13.75 -14.95 -40.11
CA LEU A 23 -12.44 -14.62 -39.53
C LEU A 23 -12.60 -13.37 -38.65
N VAL A 24 -12.27 -13.57 -37.37
CA VAL A 24 -12.06 -12.56 -36.32
C VAL A 24 -13.32 -12.06 -35.59
N ALA A 25 -14.05 -12.97 -34.96
CA ALA A 25 -14.78 -12.70 -33.72
C ALA A 25 -14.02 -13.34 -32.53
N CYS A 26 -12.78 -12.90 -32.31
CA CYS A 26 -11.99 -13.31 -31.12
C CYS A 26 -10.93 -12.26 -30.74
N ALA A 27 -11.23 -10.97 -30.97
CA ALA A 27 -10.36 -9.84 -30.59
C ALA A 27 -10.92 -9.08 -29.37
N GLY A 28 -11.52 -9.80 -28.42
CA GLY A 28 -12.26 -9.17 -27.32
C GLY A 28 -12.28 -9.93 -26.01
N LEU A 29 -11.35 -10.86 -25.80
CA LEU A 29 -11.06 -11.40 -24.48
C LEU A 29 -9.56 -11.25 -24.25
N LEU A 30 -9.12 -10.01 -24.04
CA LEU A 30 -7.88 -9.80 -23.29
C LEU A 30 -8.11 -10.46 -21.94
N ALA A 31 -7.44 -11.57 -21.71
CA ALA A 31 -7.44 -12.26 -20.44
C ALA A 31 -7.00 -11.26 -19.37
N THR A 32 -7.94 -10.74 -18.59
CA THR A 32 -7.70 -10.01 -17.33
C THR A 32 -7.29 -11.02 -16.25
N GLY A 33 -6.26 -11.82 -16.57
CA GLY A 33 -5.75 -12.91 -15.76
C GLY A 33 -4.84 -12.43 -14.63
N PRO A 34 -4.20 -13.37 -13.89
CA PRO A 34 -3.51 -13.16 -12.61
C PRO A 34 -2.44 -12.07 -12.56
N VAL A 35 -1.92 -11.62 -13.72
CA VAL A 35 -0.99 -10.49 -13.82
C VAL A 35 -1.63 -9.21 -13.28
N ALA A 36 -2.90 -8.95 -13.57
CA ALA A 36 -3.59 -7.76 -13.06
C ALA A 36 -3.83 -7.81 -11.54
N SER A 37 -3.88 -9.00 -10.92
CA SER A 37 -3.99 -9.12 -9.46
C SER A 37 -2.65 -8.81 -8.81
N ALA A 38 -1.56 -9.44 -9.26
CA ALA A 38 -0.23 -9.27 -8.67
C ALA A 38 0.26 -7.81 -8.65
N GLU A 39 -0.09 -7.02 -9.68
CA GLU A 39 0.20 -5.58 -9.72
C GLU A 39 -0.62 -4.77 -8.68
N ILE A 40 -1.76 -5.29 -8.20
CA ILE A 40 -2.56 -4.62 -7.16
C ILE A 40 -1.87 -4.75 -5.81
N GLU A 41 -1.39 -5.94 -5.42
CA GLU A 41 -0.75 -6.11 -4.11
C GLU A 41 0.58 -5.33 -4.01
N SER A 42 1.38 -5.31 -5.08
CA SER A 42 2.61 -4.49 -5.12
C SER A 42 2.29 -2.99 -5.07
N SER A 43 1.26 -2.53 -5.80
CA SER A 43 0.79 -1.13 -5.76
C SER A 43 0.30 -0.73 -4.37
N ILE A 44 -0.48 -1.58 -3.69
CA ILE A 44 -0.91 -1.34 -2.31
C ILE A 44 0.30 -1.25 -1.37
N ALA A 45 1.24 -2.18 -1.47
CA ALA A 45 2.41 -2.22 -0.61
C ALA A 45 3.27 -0.95 -0.79
N ARG A 46 3.60 -0.60 -2.04
CA ARG A 46 4.34 0.63 -2.36
C ARG A 46 3.59 1.88 -1.92
N GLY A 47 2.28 1.93 -2.11
CA GLY A 47 1.41 3.00 -1.61
C GLY A 47 1.47 3.17 -0.08
N GLY A 48 1.62 2.07 0.67
CA GLY A 48 1.87 2.10 2.10
C GLY A 48 3.24 2.70 2.45
N GLN A 49 4.29 2.37 1.71
CA GLN A 49 5.60 3.02 1.88
C GLN A 49 5.52 4.52 1.58
N LEU A 50 4.78 4.92 0.54
CA LEU A 50 4.54 6.33 0.21
C LEU A 50 3.79 7.06 1.35
N TYR A 51 2.78 6.40 1.92
CA TYR A 51 2.03 6.90 3.08
C TYR A 51 2.94 7.16 4.30
N ASP A 52 3.92 6.29 4.52
CA ASP A 52 4.95 6.46 5.55
C ASP A 52 5.87 7.64 5.21
N LYS A 53 6.59 7.58 4.08
CA LYS A 53 7.66 8.54 3.77
C LYS A 53 7.95 8.64 2.27
N TRP A 54 6.99 9.18 1.53
CA TRP A 54 7.00 9.29 0.07
C TRP A 54 8.32 9.76 -0.54
N TYR A 55 8.94 10.81 0.00
CA TYR A 55 10.11 11.43 -0.62
C TYR A 55 11.33 10.49 -0.59
N LEU A 56 11.44 9.58 0.38
CA LEU A 56 12.49 8.55 0.34
C LEU A 56 12.16 7.46 -0.68
N VAL A 57 10.90 7.00 -0.74
CA VAL A 57 10.48 5.94 -1.66
C VAL A 57 10.75 6.32 -3.12
N ILE A 58 10.56 7.59 -3.48
CA ILE A 58 10.72 8.07 -4.86
C ILE A 58 12.06 8.76 -5.10
N GLY A 59 12.94 8.83 -4.10
CA GLY A 59 14.23 9.52 -4.20
C GLY A 59 14.13 11.04 -4.42
N ALA A 60 13.03 11.67 -3.99
CA ALA A 60 12.85 13.11 -4.06
C ALA A 60 13.66 13.84 -2.97
N GLU A 61 13.90 15.14 -3.19
CA GLU A 61 14.47 15.99 -2.15
C GLU A 61 13.54 16.04 -0.93
N GLU A 62 14.14 15.97 0.27
CA GLU A 62 13.37 16.09 1.49
C GLU A 62 12.64 17.46 1.56
N PRO A 63 11.38 17.50 2.01
CA PRO A 63 10.66 18.76 2.14
C PRO A 63 11.38 19.76 3.05
N GLN A 64 11.59 20.98 2.53
CA GLN A 64 12.26 22.07 3.26
C GLN A 64 11.30 23.05 3.93
N LYS A 65 10.04 23.10 3.48
CA LYS A 65 8.99 23.96 4.04
C LYS A 65 7.92 23.08 4.68
N SER A 66 7.37 23.52 5.80
CA SER A 66 6.29 22.78 6.47
C SER A 66 5.05 22.69 5.60
N HIS A 67 4.36 21.56 5.71
CA HIS A 67 3.10 21.31 5.03
C HIS A 67 2.04 22.33 5.49
N THR A 68 1.39 23.01 4.55
CA THR A 68 0.49 24.15 4.83
C THR A 68 -0.69 23.77 5.72
N ALA A 69 -1.25 22.57 5.54
CA ALA A 69 -2.35 22.07 6.37
C ALA A 69 -1.93 21.53 7.75
N TYR A 70 -0.62 21.41 8.05
CA TYR A 70 -0.21 20.95 9.37
C TYR A 70 -0.44 22.06 10.41
N PRO A 71 -1.11 21.81 11.55
CA PRO A 71 -1.49 22.90 12.43
C PRO A 71 -0.27 23.50 13.14
N SER A 72 -0.20 24.84 13.14
CA SER A 72 0.99 25.60 13.56
C SER A 72 1.28 25.52 15.07
N ASP A 73 0.30 25.09 15.87
CA ASP A 73 0.40 24.92 17.32
C ASP A 73 0.83 23.49 17.73
N LYS A 74 1.12 22.59 16.78
CA LYS A 74 1.45 21.18 17.07
C LYS A 74 2.95 20.88 17.02
N ALA A 75 3.33 19.76 17.62
CA ALA A 75 4.72 19.42 17.93
C ALA A 75 5.67 19.35 16.72
N TYR A 76 5.13 19.09 15.53
CA TYR A 76 5.92 18.97 14.29
C TYR A 76 5.67 20.13 13.30
N ALA A 77 5.10 21.24 13.76
CA ALA A 77 4.78 22.39 12.90
C ALA A 77 6.00 22.99 12.20
N SER A 78 7.17 22.94 12.82
CA SER A 78 8.44 23.41 12.25
C SER A 78 9.34 22.28 11.72
N LYS A 79 8.80 21.08 11.51
CA LYS A 79 9.55 19.88 11.13
C LYS A 79 9.04 19.34 9.79
N PRO A 80 9.48 19.90 8.65
CA PRO A 80 8.92 19.57 7.34
C PRO A 80 9.07 18.09 6.97
N LYS A 81 10.22 17.48 7.27
CA LYS A 81 10.43 16.03 7.11
C LYS A 81 9.43 15.14 7.87
N SER A 82 8.83 15.66 8.93
CA SER A 82 7.82 14.94 9.71
C SER A 82 6.41 15.25 9.22
N ASN A 83 6.07 16.53 9.02
CA ASN A 83 4.70 16.96 8.73
C ASN A 83 4.24 16.76 7.28
N TRP A 84 5.14 16.40 6.36
CA TRP A 84 4.81 15.94 5.01
C TRP A 84 4.55 14.43 4.89
N ARG A 85 4.71 13.67 5.97
CA ARG A 85 4.40 12.23 6.01
C ARG A 85 2.90 12.06 6.25
N CYS A 86 2.19 11.30 5.41
CA CYS A 86 0.74 11.12 5.52
C CYS A 86 0.36 10.56 6.90
N LYS A 87 1.16 9.60 7.41
CA LYS A 87 0.99 9.03 8.75
C LYS A 87 1.02 10.07 9.87
N GLU A 88 1.70 11.22 9.70
CA GLU A 88 1.87 12.21 10.78
C GLU A 88 0.56 12.95 11.06
N CYS A 89 -0.26 13.14 10.03
CA CYS A 89 -1.59 13.72 10.17
C CYS A 89 -2.66 12.64 10.37
N HIS A 90 -2.59 11.55 9.60
CA HIS A 90 -3.66 10.55 9.49
C HIS A 90 -3.46 9.31 10.35
N GLY A 91 -2.34 9.21 11.09
CA GLY A 91 -2.07 8.17 12.07
C GLY A 91 -1.60 6.85 11.47
N TRP A 92 -0.73 6.13 12.19
CA TRP A 92 -0.32 4.78 11.79
C TRP A 92 -1.46 3.76 11.75
N ASP A 93 -2.53 4.03 12.51
CA ASP A 93 -3.77 3.25 12.54
C ASP A 93 -4.83 3.75 11.55
N TYR A 94 -4.47 4.73 10.71
CA TYR A 94 -5.31 5.34 9.68
C TYR A 94 -6.50 6.15 10.19
N MET A 95 -6.59 6.37 11.50
CA MET A 95 -7.75 6.98 12.16
C MET A 95 -7.50 8.43 12.62
N GLY A 96 -6.26 8.92 12.52
CA GLY A 96 -5.89 10.30 12.86
C GLY A 96 -6.37 10.67 14.27
N LYS A 97 -7.10 11.78 14.37
CA LYS A 97 -7.68 12.30 15.62
C LYS A 97 -8.63 11.33 16.34
N ASP A 98 -9.21 10.37 15.62
CA ASP A 98 -10.19 9.43 16.17
C ASP A 98 -9.52 8.12 16.65
N GLY A 99 -8.19 8.01 16.50
CA GLY A 99 -7.42 6.82 16.83
C GLY A 99 -6.26 7.07 17.80
N ALA A 100 -5.11 6.47 17.49
CA ALA A 100 -3.91 6.50 18.33
C ALA A 100 -3.34 7.92 18.47
N TYR A 101 -3.68 8.82 17.52
CA TYR A 101 -3.28 10.22 17.51
C TYR A 101 -4.38 11.16 18.05
N SER A 102 -5.37 10.63 18.77
CA SER A 102 -6.36 11.43 19.50
C SER A 102 -5.76 12.33 20.58
N SER A 103 -4.58 11.98 21.09
CA SER A 103 -3.85 12.76 22.09
C SER A 103 -2.32 12.56 21.97
N GLY A 104 -1.55 13.25 22.81
CA GLY A 104 -0.08 13.14 22.82
C GLY A 104 0.62 13.94 21.73
N LYS A 105 1.93 13.70 21.56
CA LYS A 105 2.82 14.53 20.71
C LYS A 105 2.46 14.50 19.21
N HIS A 106 1.78 13.45 18.76
CA HIS A 106 1.36 13.28 17.37
C HIS A 106 -0.07 13.77 17.10
N SER A 107 -0.77 14.29 18.11
CA SER A 107 -2.13 14.76 17.92
C SER A 107 -2.17 16.04 17.09
N THR A 108 -2.89 15.98 15.97
CA THR A 108 -3.10 17.10 15.05
C THR A 108 -4.53 17.62 15.07
N GLY A 109 -5.51 16.78 15.46
CA GLY A 109 -6.94 17.06 15.28
C GLY A 109 -7.44 16.83 13.86
N ILE A 110 -6.60 16.31 12.96
CA ILE A 110 -6.95 15.97 11.57
C ILE A 110 -7.57 14.57 11.53
N PRO A 111 -8.65 14.34 10.78
CA PRO A 111 -9.25 13.01 10.65
C PRO A 111 -8.32 12.00 9.97
N GLY A 112 -8.55 10.72 10.23
CA GLY A 112 -7.92 9.64 9.49
C GLY A 112 -8.40 9.51 8.04
N ILE A 113 -7.95 8.45 7.36
CA ILE A 113 -8.30 8.14 5.96
C ILE A 113 -9.39 7.09 5.83
N THR A 114 -9.96 6.59 6.94
CA THR A 114 -10.96 5.50 6.93
C THR A 114 -12.20 5.79 6.07
N ALA A 115 -12.57 7.07 5.91
CA ALA A 115 -13.66 7.49 5.03
C ALA A 115 -13.40 7.23 3.53
N TYR A 116 -12.15 7.02 3.12
CA TYR A 116 -11.75 6.77 1.74
C TYR A 116 -11.56 5.28 1.41
N GLN A 117 -11.88 4.37 2.35
CA GLN A 117 -11.89 2.95 2.06
C GLN A 117 -12.86 2.65 0.91
N ASN A 118 -12.38 1.94 -0.11
CA ASN A 118 -13.09 1.63 -1.34
C ASN A 118 -13.50 2.83 -2.20
N ALA A 119 -12.96 4.03 -1.92
CA ALA A 119 -13.14 5.18 -2.80
C ALA A 119 -12.55 4.92 -4.19
N ASP A 120 -13.07 5.62 -5.18
CA ASP A 120 -12.46 5.65 -6.52
C ASP A 120 -11.06 6.26 -6.45
N LEU A 121 -10.10 5.70 -7.18
CA LEU A 121 -8.70 6.12 -7.13
C LEU A 121 -8.57 7.59 -7.57
N SER A 122 -9.31 8.01 -8.61
CA SER A 122 -9.28 9.39 -9.08
C SER A 122 -9.80 10.38 -8.04
N MET A 123 -10.76 9.96 -7.20
CA MET A 123 -11.24 10.77 -6.08
C MET A 123 -10.12 11.00 -5.05
N VAL A 124 -9.36 9.95 -4.72
CA VAL A 124 -8.23 10.08 -3.80
C VAL A 124 -7.13 10.96 -4.40
N ILE A 125 -6.77 10.75 -5.67
CA ILE A 125 -5.76 11.55 -6.36
C ILE A 125 -6.16 13.03 -6.40
N ASN A 126 -7.43 13.34 -6.67
CA ASN A 126 -7.93 14.72 -6.66
C ASN A 126 -7.80 15.37 -5.28
N VAL A 127 -8.00 14.61 -4.19
CA VAL A 127 -7.82 15.10 -2.82
C VAL A 127 -6.34 15.33 -2.49
N LEU A 128 -5.44 14.46 -2.96
CA LEU A 128 -3.99 14.65 -2.79
C LEU A 128 -3.48 15.90 -3.52
N LYS A 129 -4.07 16.23 -4.66
CA LYS A 129 -3.69 17.39 -5.48
C LYS A 129 -4.44 18.69 -5.15
N ASP A 130 -5.39 18.64 -4.22
CA ASP A 130 -6.16 19.83 -3.84
C ASP A 130 -5.29 20.86 -3.09
N SER A 131 -5.86 22.02 -2.80
CA SER A 131 -5.14 23.07 -2.05
C SER A 131 -4.84 22.71 -0.59
N THR A 132 -5.44 21.63 -0.05
CA THR A 132 -5.23 21.18 1.33
C THR A 132 -3.94 20.40 1.43
N HIS A 133 -3.75 19.39 0.59
CA HIS A 133 -2.54 18.55 0.58
C HIS A 133 -1.44 19.16 -0.30
N GLY A 134 -1.80 19.69 -1.46
CA GLY A 134 -0.89 20.44 -2.32
C GLY A 134 0.22 19.61 -2.95
N PHE A 135 0.03 18.29 -3.11
CA PHE A 135 0.95 17.50 -3.93
C PHE A 135 0.79 17.88 -5.41
N THR A 136 1.89 18.00 -6.13
CA THR A 136 1.90 18.39 -7.55
C THR A 136 2.58 17.31 -8.40
N ASP A 137 2.36 17.36 -9.72
CA ASP A 137 3.07 16.52 -10.68
C ASP A 137 4.58 16.83 -10.78
N GLU A 138 5.05 17.88 -10.09
CA GLU A 138 6.49 18.15 -9.92
C GLU A 138 7.08 17.39 -8.71
N MET A 139 6.23 16.97 -7.77
CA MET A 139 6.64 16.27 -6.54
C MET A 139 6.58 14.76 -6.67
N MET A 140 5.61 14.23 -7.43
CA MET A 140 5.29 12.82 -7.57
C MET A 140 4.89 12.53 -9.01
N ASP A 141 5.28 11.38 -9.54
CA ASP A 141 4.83 10.95 -10.85
C ASP A 141 3.39 10.38 -10.80
N PRO A 142 2.73 10.16 -11.96
CA PRO A 142 1.38 9.59 -11.97
C PRO A 142 1.26 8.22 -11.28
N GLN A 143 2.30 7.38 -11.33
CA GLN A 143 2.28 6.05 -10.70
C GLN A 143 2.35 6.16 -9.18
N ASP A 144 3.10 7.12 -8.64
CA ASP A 144 3.13 7.42 -7.21
C ASP A 144 1.76 7.80 -6.67
N PHE A 145 1.03 8.62 -7.42
CA PHE A 145 -0.35 8.99 -7.07
C PHE A 145 -1.28 7.78 -7.13
N GLU A 146 -1.16 6.94 -8.15
CA GLU A 146 -1.96 5.72 -8.29
C GLU A 146 -1.69 4.72 -7.16
N ASP A 147 -0.44 4.49 -6.80
CA ASP A 147 -0.06 3.56 -5.71
C ASP A 147 -0.53 4.07 -4.35
N LEU A 148 -0.30 5.35 -4.06
CA LEU A 148 -0.79 5.97 -2.82
C LEU A 148 -2.32 5.93 -2.75
N ALA A 149 -3.01 6.19 -3.87
CA ALA A 149 -4.47 6.09 -3.95
C ALA A 149 -4.96 4.64 -3.79
N MET A 150 -4.24 3.67 -4.35
CA MET A 150 -4.53 2.26 -4.20
C MET A 150 -4.40 1.84 -2.73
N PHE A 151 -3.36 2.26 -2.03
CA PHE A 151 -3.23 2.02 -0.59
C PHE A 151 -4.35 2.67 0.22
N VAL A 152 -4.65 3.95 -0.03
CA VAL A 152 -5.73 4.66 0.68
C VAL A 152 -7.08 3.99 0.41
N SER A 153 -7.37 3.53 -0.81
CA SER A 153 -8.65 2.89 -1.10
C SER A 153 -8.73 1.43 -0.61
N LYS A 154 -7.66 0.64 -0.81
CA LYS A 154 -7.69 -0.83 -0.69
C LYS A 154 -6.71 -1.41 0.32
N GLY A 155 -5.72 -0.65 0.77
CA GLY A 155 -4.64 -1.11 1.65
C GLY A 155 -4.91 -1.00 3.16
N GLN A 156 -5.92 -0.22 3.55
CA GLN A 156 -6.25 0.02 4.96
C GLN A 156 -6.75 -1.24 5.66
N VAL A 157 -6.45 -1.34 6.96
CA VAL A 157 -7.00 -2.38 7.85
C VAL A 157 -7.55 -1.74 9.13
N ASN A 158 -8.60 -2.34 9.70
CA ASN A 158 -9.06 -1.95 11.03
C ASN A 158 -8.20 -2.65 12.09
N MET A 159 -7.18 -1.96 12.59
CA MET A 159 -6.22 -2.51 13.55
C MET A 159 -6.81 -2.67 14.96
N ASP A 160 -7.91 -1.99 15.30
CA ASP A 160 -8.58 -2.11 16.61
C ASP A 160 -9.23 -3.47 16.84
N LYS A 161 -9.38 -4.26 15.78
CA LYS A 161 -9.78 -5.67 15.90
C LYS A 161 -8.71 -6.52 16.61
N TYR A 162 -7.48 -6.03 16.70
CA TYR A 162 -6.33 -6.86 17.04
C TYR A 162 -5.33 -6.22 18.02
N ILE A 163 -5.30 -4.89 18.08
CA ILE A 163 -4.43 -4.12 18.96
C ILE A 163 -5.31 -3.43 20.00
N ASP A 164 -5.12 -3.75 21.28
CA ASP A 164 -5.78 -3.05 22.37
C ASP A 164 -5.16 -1.65 22.52
N ARG A 165 -5.97 -0.59 22.36
CA ARG A 165 -5.46 0.79 22.36
C ARG A 165 -4.87 1.21 23.71
N ALA A 166 -5.43 0.74 24.81
CA ALA A 166 -5.05 1.17 26.15
C ALA A 166 -3.71 0.57 26.58
N THR A 167 -3.51 -0.72 26.26
CA THR A 167 -2.35 -1.51 26.67
C THR A 167 -1.32 -1.67 25.57
N LYS A 168 -1.68 -1.32 24.32
CA LYS A 168 -0.92 -1.57 23.09
C LYS A 168 -0.64 -3.05 22.82
N ARG A 169 -1.32 -3.97 23.51
CA ARG A 169 -1.08 -5.41 23.38
C ARG A 169 -1.78 -5.97 22.16
N VAL A 170 -1.09 -6.88 21.46
CA VAL A 170 -1.60 -7.53 20.26
C VAL A 170 -2.15 -8.91 20.59
N ALA A 171 -3.37 -9.19 20.17
CA ALA A 171 -4.03 -10.48 20.35
C ALA A 171 -3.56 -11.49 19.28
N GLY A 172 -2.34 -12.02 19.45
CA GLY A 172 -1.73 -13.01 18.54
C GLY A 172 -1.16 -14.24 19.25
N ASP A 173 -0.99 -15.33 18.51
CA ASP A 173 -0.31 -16.54 18.97
C ASP A 173 1.21 -16.36 18.85
N ILE A 174 1.87 -16.17 19.99
CA ILE A 174 3.31 -15.96 20.11
C ILE A 174 4.11 -17.14 19.54
N VAL A 175 3.64 -18.39 19.71
CA VAL A 175 4.36 -19.59 19.24
C VAL A 175 4.33 -19.68 17.72
N GLN A 176 3.23 -19.29 17.09
CA GLN A 176 3.18 -19.19 15.62
C GLN A 176 3.97 -17.99 15.11
N GLY A 177 3.93 -16.87 15.83
CA GLY A 177 4.72 -15.68 15.53
C GLY A 177 6.22 -15.95 15.52
N GLU A 178 6.72 -16.67 16.52
CA GLU A 178 8.13 -17.05 16.65
C GLU A 178 8.62 -17.85 15.43
N LYS A 179 7.81 -18.79 14.92
CA LYS A 179 8.18 -19.59 13.74
C LYS A 179 8.35 -18.71 12.51
N VAL A 180 7.43 -17.78 12.29
CA VAL A 180 7.49 -16.83 11.16
C VAL A 180 8.69 -15.90 11.35
N PHE A 181 8.87 -15.34 12.55
CA PHE A 181 9.99 -14.46 12.84
C PHE A 181 11.34 -15.14 12.57
N ASN A 182 11.54 -16.34 13.09
CA ASN A 182 12.79 -17.09 12.95
C ASN A 182 13.10 -17.50 11.50
N THR A 183 12.09 -17.59 10.64
CA THR A 183 12.27 -18.03 9.24
C THR A 183 12.32 -16.87 8.25
N VAL A 184 11.65 -15.76 8.55
CA VAL A 184 11.52 -14.61 7.64
C VAL A 184 12.31 -13.40 8.11
N CYS A 185 12.22 -13.06 9.41
CA CYS A 185 12.71 -11.79 9.93
C CYS A 185 14.13 -11.88 10.52
N ALA A 186 14.42 -12.96 11.26
CA ALA A 186 15.64 -13.10 12.05
C ALA A 186 16.93 -13.15 11.21
N LYS A 187 16.82 -13.40 9.89
CA LYS A 187 17.96 -13.36 8.97
C LYS A 187 18.55 -11.95 8.84
N CYS A 188 17.71 -10.93 8.89
CA CYS A 188 18.12 -9.52 8.81
C CYS A 188 18.08 -8.85 10.19
N HIS A 189 17.04 -9.10 10.98
CA HIS A 189 16.83 -8.44 12.26
C HIS A 189 17.48 -9.16 13.45
N GLY A 190 18.16 -10.29 13.25
CA GLY A 190 18.66 -11.13 14.34
C GLY A 190 17.54 -11.82 15.12
N LYS A 191 17.88 -12.86 15.89
CA LYS A 191 16.89 -13.59 16.71
C LYS A 191 16.35 -12.78 17.88
N ASP A 192 17.12 -11.81 18.34
CA ASP A 192 16.78 -10.86 19.39
C ASP A 192 16.15 -9.56 18.86
N GLY A 193 15.98 -9.42 17.54
CA GLY A 193 15.38 -8.23 16.93
C GLY A 193 16.29 -6.99 16.92
N LYS A 194 17.60 -7.15 17.13
CA LYS A 194 18.60 -6.06 17.21
C LYS A 194 19.65 -6.09 16.10
N GLY A 195 19.41 -6.84 15.04
CA GLY A 195 20.37 -7.08 13.97
C GLY A 195 20.54 -5.95 12.94
N VAL A 196 19.68 -4.92 12.97
CA VAL A 196 19.77 -3.78 12.04
C VAL A 196 20.61 -2.68 12.68
N GLU A 197 21.74 -2.36 12.06
CA GLU A 197 22.61 -1.26 12.47
C GLU A 197 21.86 0.08 12.34
N ASP A 198 21.98 0.95 13.35
CA ASP A 198 21.24 2.22 13.49
C ASP A 198 19.70 2.13 13.51
N GLY A 199 19.15 0.91 13.53
CA GLY A 199 17.72 0.64 13.68
C GLY A 199 17.27 0.54 15.14
N GLU A 200 16.03 0.91 15.42
CA GLU A 200 15.38 0.62 16.70
C GLU A 200 15.19 -0.89 16.88
N ALA A 201 15.31 -1.39 18.11
CA ALA A 201 15.05 -2.79 18.40
C ALA A 201 13.59 -3.13 18.08
N LEU A 202 13.35 -4.29 17.46
CA LEU A 202 11.99 -4.66 17.07
C LEU A 202 11.04 -4.80 18.27
N GLY A 203 11.56 -5.20 19.44
CA GLY A 203 10.82 -5.19 20.70
C GLY A 203 10.36 -3.79 21.10
N GLU A 204 11.24 -2.79 20.96
CA GLU A 204 10.93 -1.38 21.27
C GLU A 204 9.84 -0.85 20.33
N VAL A 205 10.00 -1.03 19.01
CA VAL A 205 9.01 -0.57 18.02
C VAL A 205 7.64 -1.23 18.27
N ALA A 206 7.60 -2.54 18.49
CA ALA A 206 6.36 -3.29 18.69
C ALA A 206 5.64 -2.92 20.00
N ASN A 207 6.37 -2.58 21.07
CA ASN A 207 5.78 -2.18 22.34
C ASN A 207 5.42 -0.68 22.37
N ALA A 208 6.25 0.18 21.78
CA ALA A 208 6.02 1.62 21.75
C ALA A 208 4.90 2.01 20.77
N ASN A 209 4.89 1.40 19.59
CA ASN A 209 3.97 1.74 18.51
C ASN A 209 3.60 0.52 17.64
N PRO A 210 2.74 -0.39 18.15
CA PRO A 210 2.36 -1.60 17.42
C PRO A 210 1.68 -1.31 16.08
N TRP A 211 1.01 -0.16 15.91
CA TRP A 211 0.40 0.24 14.63
C TRP A 211 1.45 0.53 13.55
N GLU A 212 2.57 1.14 13.93
CA GLU A 212 3.71 1.36 13.02
C GLU A 212 4.39 0.04 12.63
N ALA A 213 4.66 -0.82 13.61
CA ALA A 213 5.21 -2.13 13.34
C ALA A 213 4.31 -2.93 12.39
N TYR A 214 2.99 -2.95 12.65
CA TYR A 214 2.02 -3.61 11.79
C TYR A 214 2.00 -3.05 10.36
N HIS A 215 2.01 -1.72 10.22
CA HIS A 215 2.06 -1.06 8.92
C HIS A 215 3.31 -1.45 8.13
N LYS A 216 4.49 -1.35 8.76
CA LYS A 216 5.77 -1.62 8.11
C LYS A 216 5.95 -3.10 7.75
N ILE A 217 5.44 -4.03 8.55
CA ILE A 217 5.44 -5.45 8.19
C ILE A 217 4.62 -5.69 6.90
N ARG A 218 3.45 -5.06 6.78
CA ARG A 218 2.60 -5.22 5.59
C ARG A 218 3.19 -4.57 4.35
N ASN A 219 3.66 -3.34 4.50
CA ASN A 219 3.96 -2.50 3.35
C ASN A 219 5.47 -2.40 3.05
N GLY A 220 6.32 -2.87 3.95
CA GLY A 220 7.78 -2.70 3.88
C GLY A 220 8.24 -1.39 4.55
N GLN A 221 9.55 -1.24 4.64
CA GLN A 221 10.21 -0.03 5.14
C GLN A 221 10.61 0.85 3.95
N PRO A 222 10.33 2.17 3.97
CA PRO A 222 10.80 3.06 2.92
C PRO A 222 12.33 3.07 2.83
N ASP A 223 12.87 2.95 1.61
CA ASP A 223 14.30 3.07 1.27
C ASP A 223 15.19 2.02 1.97
N GLU A 224 14.64 0.83 2.23
CA GLU A 224 15.36 -0.30 2.83
C GLU A 224 14.94 -1.61 2.16
N ASP A 225 15.79 -2.64 2.22
CA ASP A 225 15.52 -3.98 1.65
C ASP A 225 14.49 -4.79 2.48
N MET A 226 13.80 -4.19 3.44
CA MET A 226 12.76 -4.87 4.22
C MET A 226 11.54 -5.14 3.34
N PRO A 227 11.21 -6.42 3.05
CA PRO A 227 10.16 -6.75 2.10
C PRO A 227 8.77 -6.41 2.64
N ALA A 228 7.86 -6.05 1.75
CA ALA A 228 6.44 -5.97 2.04
C ALA A 228 5.84 -7.37 2.18
N LEU A 229 5.20 -7.66 3.31
CA LEU A 229 4.55 -8.95 3.59
C LEU A 229 3.02 -8.85 3.50
N LEU A 230 2.50 -7.92 2.70
CA LEU A 230 1.06 -7.65 2.51
C LEU A 230 0.24 -8.91 2.20
N VAL A 231 0.84 -9.85 1.46
CA VAL A 231 0.20 -11.10 1.03
C VAL A 231 0.02 -12.11 2.16
N LEU A 232 0.67 -11.92 3.31
CA LEU A 232 0.42 -12.74 4.48
C LEU A 232 -0.96 -12.40 5.06
N ASP A 233 -1.69 -13.44 5.47
CA ASP A 233 -2.94 -13.26 6.19
C ASP A 233 -2.72 -12.38 7.43
N ASN A 234 -3.68 -11.50 7.71
CA ASN A 234 -3.56 -10.57 8.83
C ASN A 234 -3.28 -11.31 10.15
N GLN A 235 -3.84 -12.51 10.38
CA GLN A 235 -3.56 -13.29 11.59
C GLN A 235 -2.09 -13.70 11.70
N ILE A 236 -1.42 -13.98 10.58
CA ILE A 236 0.01 -14.31 10.58
C ILE A 236 0.82 -13.09 11.04
N ILE A 237 0.49 -11.90 10.52
CA ILE A 237 1.14 -10.64 10.89
C ILE A 237 0.90 -10.29 12.37
N LEU A 238 -0.31 -10.57 12.88
CA LEU A 238 -0.65 -10.36 14.28
C LEU A 238 0.10 -11.31 15.21
N ASN A 239 0.23 -12.57 14.83
CA ASN A 239 1.04 -13.55 15.57
C ASN A 239 2.50 -13.09 15.61
N LEU A 240 3.05 -12.67 14.47
CA LEU A 240 4.40 -12.10 14.37
C LEU A 240 4.58 -10.89 15.29
N LEU A 241 3.65 -9.93 15.24
CA LEU A 241 3.71 -8.73 16.06
C LEU A 241 3.57 -9.04 17.57
N ALA A 242 2.72 -10.00 17.94
CA ALA A 242 2.62 -10.47 19.33
C ALA A 242 3.93 -11.11 19.81
N TYR A 243 4.62 -11.88 18.96
CA TYR A 243 5.95 -12.39 19.28
C TYR A 243 6.99 -11.26 19.40
N MET A 244 6.98 -10.28 18.48
CA MET A 244 7.89 -9.13 18.55
C MET A 244 7.77 -8.37 19.88
N GLN A 245 6.58 -8.28 20.47
CA GLN A 245 6.39 -7.66 21.79
C GLN A 245 7.08 -8.40 22.96
N THR A 246 7.59 -9.61 22.72
CA THR A 246 8.37 -10.40 23.70
C THR A 246 9.89 -10.24 23.52
N LEU A 247 10.32 -9.63 22.42
CA LEU A 247 11.74 -9.42 22.14
C LEU A 247 12.33 -8.32 23.03
N PRO A 248 13.66 -8.33 23.25
CA PRO A 248 14.34 -7.25 23.95
C PRO A 248 14.13 -5.88 23.28
N GLU A 249 13.98 -4.85 24.11
CA GLU A 249 14.06 -3.43 23.76
C GLU A 249 15.52 -2.97 23.81
#